data_AF-A0AAJ0U652-F1
#
_entry.id   AF-A0AAJ0U652-F1
#
_cell.length_a   1.000
_cell.length_b   1.000
_cell.length_c   1.000
_cell.angle_alpha   90.00
_cell.angle_beta   90.00
_cell.angle_gamma   90.00
#
_symmetry.space_group_name_H-M   'P 1'
#
loop_
_entity.id
_entity.type
_entity.pdbx_description
1 polymer ?
#
loop_
_entity_poly.entity_id
_entity_poly.type
_entity_poly.pdbx_seq_one_letter_code
_entity_poly.pdbx_strand_id
1 'polypeptide(L)'
;MRRPLPLPPGLSQVPGQAQWALMEKRGTHQGKLMKPQVVAWELSKRLRDDAIASCDSVTIAVWWARQIPVKAGQMYSLSGNLATMAPGLPYSIGGQVAYPERQLVAFVGDGGFSMGMADFATAVKYRLPIKVAIINNTGLCLQVFTGRRSSCRYHLWKPLVNLFILLGY
;
A
#
# COMPACT_ATOMS: atom_id res chain seq x y z
N MET A 1 21.01 -14.88 17.29
CA MET A 1 20.55 -15.01 15.90
C MET A 1 19.46 -16.08 15.85
N ARG A 2 18.18 -15.72 15.88
CA ARG A 2 17.09 -16.74 15.88
C ARG A 2 16.90 -17.26 14.45
N ARG A 3 16.97 -18.58 14.25
CA ARG A 3 16.63 -19.23 12.98
C ARG A 3 15.20 -18.84 12.59
N PRO A 4 14.90 -18.57 11.30
CA PRO A 4 13.54 -18.35 10.86
C PRO A 4 12.68 -19.58 11.20
N LEU A 5 11.48 -19.36 11.75
CA LEU A 5 10.57 -20.45 12.09
C LEU A 5 10.18 -21.23 10.82
N PRO A 6 10.07 -22.57 10.89
CA PRO A 6 9.53 -23.35 9.80
C PRO A 6 8.09 -22.89 9.50
N LEU A 7 7.82 -22.63 8.23
CA LEU A 7 6.50 -22.19 7.76
C LEU A 7 5.47 -23.29 8.03
N PRO A 8 4.22 -22.93 8.39
CA PRO A 8 3.19 -23.93 8.69
C PRO A 8 2.85 -24.77 7.45
N PRO A 9 2.56 -26.07 7.62
CA PRO A 9 2.31 -26.99 6.52
C PRO A 9 1.07 -26.56 5.72
N GLY A 10 1.26 -26.35 4.40
CA GLY A 10 0.25 -25.81 3.48
C GLY A 10 0.68 -24.53 2.75
N LEU A 11 1.55 -23.72 3.36
CA LEU A 11 2.17 -22.55 2.70
C LEU A 11 3.34 -22.93 1.77
N SER A 12 3.89 -24.13 1.90
CA SER A 12 4.98 -24.67 1.06
C SER A 12 4.50 -25.29 -0.26
N GLN A 13 3.18 -25.44 -0.44
CA GLN A 13 2.58 -26.29 -1.47
C GLN A 13 2.06 -25.50 -2.69
N VAL A 14 2.02 -24.17 -2.63
CA VAL A 14 1.71 -23.37 -3.82
C VAL A 14 3.03 -23.12 -4.54
N PRO A 15 3.26 -23.68 -5.75
CA PRO A 15 4.42 -23.30 -6.54
C PRO A 15 4.45 -21.77 -6.61
N GLY A 16 5.60 -21.14 -6.30
CA GLY A 16 5.68 -19.67 -6.30
C GLY A 16 5.10 -19.07 -7.59
N GLN A 17 5.32 -19.74 -8.72
CA GLN A 17 4.75 -19.41 -10.02
C GLN A 17 3.21 -19.48 -10.07
N ALA A 18 2.58 -20.50 -9.49
CA ALA A 18 1.12 -20.62 -9.42
C ALA A 18 0.48 -19.58 -8.50
N GLN A 19 1.18 -19.21 -7.42
CA GLN A 19 0.76 -18.11 -6.54
C GLN A 19 0.81 -16.77 -7.29
N TRP A 20 1.88 -16.52 -8.03
CA TRP A 20 2.03 -15.29 -8.82
C TRP A 20 1.02 -15.20 -9.96
N ALA A 21 0.75 -16.29 -10.68
CA ALA A 21 -0.30 -16.33 -11.70
C ALA A 21 -1.69 -16.00 -11.13
N LEU A 22 -1.98 -16.46 -9.89
CA LEU A 22 -3.21 -16.11 -9.19
C LEU A 22 -3.25 -14.64 -8.76
N MET A 23 -2.12 -14.09 -8.29
CA MET A 23 -2.03 -12.67 -7.93
C MET A 23 -2.19 -11.78 -9.17
N GLU A 24 -1.56 -12.15 -10.29
CA GLU A 24 -1.71 -11.46 -11.56
C GLU A 24 -3.17 -11.46 -12.04
N LYS A 25 -3.84 -12.62 -12.05
CA LYS A 25 -5.26 -12.71 -12.41
C LYS A 25 -6.15 -11.83 -11.52
N ARG A 26 -5.79 -11.67 -10.25
CA ARG A 26 -6.52 -10.81 -9.30
C ARG A 26 -6.18 -9.33 -9.47
N GLY A 27 -4.93 -9.02 -9.80
CA GLY A 27 -4.41 -7.68 -10.05
C GLY A 27 -4.83 -7.10 -11.41
N THR A 28 -5.20 -7.94 -12.38
CA THR A 28 -5.69 -7.51 -13.71
C THR A 28 -7.21 -7.54 -13.85
N HIS A 29 -7.94 -7.81 -12.77
CA HIS A 29 -9.40 -7.92 -12.81
C HIS A 29 -10.05 -6.56 -13.13
N GLN A 30 -10.65 -6.43 -14.31
CA GLN A 30 -11.42 -5.27 -14.71
C GLN A 30 -12.88 -5.42 -14.24
N GLY A 31 -13.20 -4.82 -13.09
CA GLY A 31 -14.57 -4.72 -12.58
C GLY A 31 -15.02 -3.26 -12.51
N LYS A 32 -16.34 -3.03 -12.50
CA LYS A 32 -16.93 -1.68 -12.35
C LYS A 32 -16.47 -0.95 -11.07
N LEU A 33 -16.09 -1.71 -10.05
CA LEU A 33 -15.50 -1.24 -8.80
C LEU A 33 -14.05 -1.70 -8.73
N MET A 34 -13.13 -0.75 -8.56
CA MET A 34 -11.71 -1.02 -8.51
C MET A 34 -11.35 -1.71 -7.19
N LYS A 35 -10.82 -2.93 -7.28
CA LYS A 35 -10.32 -3.66 -6.11
C LYS A 35 -8.95 -3.09 -5.72
N PRO A 36 -8.63 -2.96 -4.43
CA PRO A 36 -7.33 -2.46 -3.98
C PRO A 36 -6.14 -3.32 -4.43
N GLN A 37 -6.37 -4.59 -4.73
CA GLN A 37 -5.39 -5.51 -5.33
C GLN A 37 -4.88 -5.02 -6.69
N VAL A 38 -5.75 -4.44 -7.51
CA VAL A 38 -5.41 -3.91 -8.84
C VAL A 38 -4.48 -2.71 -8.70
N VAL A 39 -4.75 -1.84 -7.73
CA VAL A 39 -3.91 -0.66 -7.47
C VAL A 39 -2.52 -1.08 -7.01
N ALA A 40 -2.41 -2.03 -6.07
CA ALA A 40 -1.12 -2.52 -5.60
C ALA A 40 -0.31 -3.20 -6.72
N TRP A 41 -0.97 -3.99 -7.57
CA TRP A 41 -0.33 -4.64 -8.72
C TRP A 41 0.19 -3.63 -9.75
N GLU A 42 -0.64 -2.66 -10.12
CA GLU A 42 -0.26 -1.61 -11.06
C GLU A 42 0.79 -0.65 -10.50
N LEU A 43 0.80 -0.43 -9.17
CA LEU A 43 1.85 0.32 -8.49
C LEU A 43 3.18 -0.41 -8.58
N SER A 44 3.20 -1.73 -8.32
CA SER A 44 4.44 -2.53 -8.40
C SER A 44 5.15 -2.40 -9.75
N LYS A 45 4.40 -2.39 -10.86
CA LYS A 45 4.96 -2.23 -12.21
C LYS A 45 5.62 -0.87 -12.44
N ARG A 46 5.22 0.16 -11.69
CA ARG A 46 5.68 1.55 -11.84
C ARG A 46 6.75 1.94 -10.81
N LEU A 47 7.09 1.04 -9.88
CA LEU A 47 8.19 1.25 -8.96
C LEU A 47 9.52 1.04 -9.69
N ARG A 48 10.41 2.01 -9.57
CA ARG A 48 11.82 1.88 -9.96
C ARG A 48 12.48 0.75 -9.19
N ASP A 49 13.55 0.19 -9.76
CA ASP A 49 14.29 -0.90 -9.15
C ASP A 49 15.06 -0.47 -7.89
N ASP A 50 15.29 0.84 -7.73
CA ASP A 50 15.83 1.48 -6.53
C ASP A 50 14.74 2.23 -5.73
N ALA A 51 13.46 1.93 -5.89
CA ALA A 51 12.41 2.64 -5.15
C ALA A 51 12.44 2.33 -3.64
N ILE A 52 12.05 3.34 -2.85
CA ILE A 52 11.77 3.21 -1.42
C ILE A 52 10.26 3.30 -1.26
N ALA A 53 9.69 2.32 -0.58
CA ALA A 53 8.25 2.10 -0.59
C ALA A 53 7.78 1.92 0.86
N SER A 54 6.95 2.84 1.36
CA SER A 54 6.37 2.74 2.70
C SER A 54 4.91 2.32 2.64
N CYS A 55 4.47 1.55 3.62
CA CYS A 55 3.10 1.06 3.71
C CYS A 55 2.52 1.37 5.09
N ASP A 56 1.25 1.78 5.08
CA ASP A 56 0.44 1.90 6.29
C ASP A 56 0.04 0.50 6.82
N SER A 57 -0.31 0.42 8.10
CA SER A 57 -0.80 -0.81 8.71
C SER A 57 -2.25 -1.08 8.30
N VAL A 58 -2.88 -2.14 8.83
CA VAL A 58 -4.28 -2.53 8.54
C VAL A 58 -4.37 -3.33 7.22
N THR A 59 -5.52 -3.32 6.56
CA THR A 59 -5.83 -4.12 5.37
C THR A 59 -4.95 -3.79 4.18
N ILE A 60 -4.39 -2.58 4.13
CA ILE A 60 -3.51 -2.18 3.02
C ILE A 60 -2.17 -2.92 3.04
N ALA A 61 -1.65 -3.24 4.23
CA ALA A 61 -0.46 -4.08 4.39
C ALA A 61 -0.64 -5.48 3.78
N VAL A 62 -1.86 -6.03 3.84
CA VAL A 62 -2.18 -7.33 3.21
C VAL A 62 -2.11 -7.24 1.69
N TRP A 63 -2.61 -6.15 1.10
CA TRP A 63 -2.55 -5.96 -0.35
C TRP A 63 -1.13 -5.66 -0.83
N TRP A 64 -0.41 -4.86 -0.07
CA TRP A 64 1.01 -4.57 -0.28
C TRP A 64 1.84 -5.85 -0.31
N ALA A 65 1.79 -6.66 0.76
CA ALA A 65 2.59 -7.86 0.88
C ALA A 65 2.25 -8.94 -0.16
N ARG A 66 1.03 -8.94 -0.71
CA ARG A 66 0.58 -9.95 -1.67
C ARG A 66 0.80 -9.57 -3.13
N GLN A 67 0.72 -8.28 -3.46
CA GLN A 67 0.69 -7.81 -4.85
C GLN A 67 1.97 -7.09 -5.26
N ILE A 68 2.83 -6.70 -4.33
CA ILE A 68 4.11 -6.05 -4.64
C ILE A 68 5.26 -7.05 -4.45
N PRO A 69 5.78 -7.65 -5.55
CA PRO A 69 7.03 -8.39 -5.51
C PRO A 69 8.18 -7.49 -5.09
N VAL A 70 8.92 -7.93 -4.07
CA VAL A 70 10.13 -7.27 -3.60
C VAL A 70 11.25 -7.55 -4.59
N LYS A 71 11.82 -6.49 -5.19
CA LYS A 71 13.00 -6.59 -6.05
C LYS A 71 14.28 -6.27 -5.27
N ALA A 72 15.40 -6.83 -5.72
CA ALA A 72 16.72 -6.46 -5.20
C ALA A 72 16.99 -4.97 -5.49
N GLY A 73 17.44 -4.22 -4.47
CA GLY A 73 17.69 -2.78 -4.56
C GLY A 73 16.55 -1.91 -4.00
N GLN A 74 15.33 -2.43 -3.93
CA GLN A 74 14.21 -1.72 -3.32
C GLN A 74 14.23 -1.81 -1.80
N MET A 75 13.73 -0.77 -1.13
CA MET A 75 13.59 -0.76 0.33
C MET A 75 12.12 -0.62 0.72
N TYR A 76 11.69 -1.41 1.70
CA TYR A 76 10.30 -1.49 2.13
C TYR A 76 10.19 -1.17 3.62
N SER A 77 9.26 -0.31 3.99
CA SER A 77 9.03 0.06 5.39
C SER A 77 7.55 -0.09 5.76
N LEU A 78 7.29 -0.80 6.86
CA LEU A 78 5.96 -1.09 7.40
C LEU A 78 6.07 -1.12 8.92
N SER A 79 5.06 -0.64 9.64
CA SER A 79 4.98 -0.83 11.09
C SER A 79 4.49 -2.24 11.44
N GLY A 80 5.36 -3.24 11.30
CA GLY A 80 5.01 -4.65 11.55
C GLY A 80 4.91 -5.03 13.02
N ASN A 81 5.69 -4.40 13.91
CA ASN A 81 5.77 -4.78 15.32
C ASN A 81 4.68 -4.13 16.18
N LEU A 82 4.49 -2.81 16.05
CA LEU A 82 3.50 -2.06 16.84
C LEU A 82 2.13 -1.99 16.13
N ALA A 83 2.09 -2.30 14.82
CA ALA A 83 0.90 -2.19 13.99
C ALA A 83 0.23 -0.81 14.07
N THR A 84 1.02 0.26 14.21
CA THR A 84 0.48 1.62 14.31
C THR A 84 -0.12 2.06 12.97
N MET A 85 -1.20 2.82 13.03
CA MET A 85 -1.83 3.45 11.86
C MET A 85 -1.11 4.76 11.51
N ALA A 86 -1.14 5.12 10.22
CA ALA A 86 -0.51 6.31 9.65
C ALA A 86 1.04 6.40 9.60
N PRO A 87 1.85 5.32 9.70
CA PRO A 87 3.30 5.45 9.56
C PRO A 87 3.75 5.69 8.11
N GLY A 88 2.87 5.47 7.11
CA GLY A 88 3.24 5.54 5.69
C GLY A 88 3.82 6.89 5.26
N LEU A 89 3.18 8.00 5.65
CA LEU A 89 3.64 9.35 5.35
C LEU A 89 4.94 9.75 6.07
N PRO A 90 5.06 9.63 7.41
CA PRO A 90 6.29 10.02 8.10
C PRO A 90 7.50 9.18 7.68
N TYR A 91 7.32 7.89 7.39
CA TYR A 91 8.39 7.05 6.85
C TYR A 91 8.82 7.51 5.46
N SER A 92 7.86 7.95 4.65
CA SER A 92 8.16 8.50 3.34
C SER A 92 8.91 9.82 3.40
N ILE A 93 8.54 10.71 4.34
CA ILE A 93 9.23 11.97 4.56
C ILE A 93 10.67 11.73 5.01
N GLY A 94 10.88 10.89 6.02
CA GLY A 94 12.22 10.55 6.50
C GLY A 94 13.07 9.88 5.42
N GLY A 95 12.48 8.97 4.64
CA GLY A 95 13.17 8.33 3.54
C GLY A 95 13.55 9.30 2.42
N GLN A 96 12.72 10.28 2.11
CA GLN A 96 12.97 11.23 1.02
C GLN A 96 14.06 12.23 1.42
N VAL A 97 14.11 12.58 2.69
CA VAL A 97 15.18 13.41 3.27
C VAL A 97 16.52 12.64 3.26
N ALA A 98 16.51 11.35 3.58
CA ALA A 98 17.72 10.52 3.59
C ALA A 98 18.21 10.15 2.17
N TYR A 99 17.29 9.96 1.23
CA TYR A 99 17.57 9.51 -0.14
C TYR A 99 16.85 10.39 -1.17
N PRO A 100 17.34 11.63 -1.42
CA PRO A 100 16.67 12.58 -2.30
C PRO A 100 16.54 12.11 -3.75
N GLU A 101 17.49 11.32 -4.25
CA GLU A 101 17.55 10.84 -5.65
C GLU A 101 16.66 9.62 -5.94
N ARG A 102 16.17 8.96 -4.89
CA ARG A 102 15.41 7.70 -5.02
C ARG A 102 13.92 8.00 -5.12
N GLN A 103 13.21 7.24 -5.94
CA GLN A 103 11.75 7.35 -6.00
C GLN A 103 11.15 6.85 -4.70
N LEU A 104 10.31 7.68 -4.10
CA LEU A 104 9.67 7.35 -2.84
C LEU A 104 8.15 7.32 -2.94
N VAL A 105 7.57 6.20 -2.50
CA VAL A 105 6.14 5.92 -2.62
C VAL A 105 5.54 5.53 -1.27
N ALA A 106 4.53 6.29 -0.83
CA ALA A 106 3.69 5.96 0.33
C ALA A 106 2.42 5.27 -0.12
N PHE A 107 2.13 4.07 0.40
CA PHE A 107 0.89 3.35 0.16
C PHE A 107 0.03 3.35 1.41
N VAL A 108 -1.05 4.14 1.38
CA VAL A 108 -1.82 4.50 2.56
C VAL A 108 -3.32 4.28 2.34
N GLY A 109 -4.03 3.94 3.43
CA GLY A 109 -5.49 3.95 3.41
C GLY A 109 -6.04 5.36 3.66
N ASP A 110 -7.28 5.61 3.28
CA ASP A 110 -8.02 6.84 3.59
C ASP A 110 -8.01 7.21 5.09
N GLY A 111 -8.26 6.24 5.96
CA GLY A 111 -8.29 6.45 7.41
C GLY A 111 -6.92 6.81 7.98
N GLY A 112 -5.86 6.13 7.54
CA GLY A 112 -4.50 6.41 7.98
C GLY A 112 -3.94 7.71 7.40
N PHE A 113 -4.29 8.02 6.14
CA PHE A 113 -3.98 9.32 5.55
C PHE A 113 -4.65 10.47 6.29
N SER A 114 -5.91 10.32 6.70
CA SER A 114 -6.63 11.35 7.46
C SER A 114 -5.96 11.63 8.82
N MET A 115 -5.42 10.60 9.47
CA MET A 115 -4.64 10.75 10.72
C MET A 115 -3.29 11.45 10.48
N GLY A 116 -2.60 11.11 9.39
CA GLY A 116 -1.28 11.65 9.03
C GLY A 116 -1.30 12.90 8.14
N MET A 117 -2.46 13.50 7.88
CA MET A 117 -2.60 14.57 6.90
C MET A 117 -1.77 15.83 7.25
N ALA A 118 -1.52 16.06 8.54
CA ALA A 118 -0.65 17.14 8.98
C ALA A 118 0.79 16.99 8.44
N ASP A 119 1.30 15.76 8.35
CA ASP A 119 2.64 15.49 7.81
C ASP A 119 2.71 15.73 6.30
N PHE A 120 1.58 15.61 5.60
CA PHE A 120 1.53 15.95 4.18
C PHE A 120 1.79 17.43 3.93
N ALA A 121 1.30 18.32 4.80
CA ALA A 121 1.62 19.75 4.73
C ALA A 121 3.13 20.00 4.91
N THR A 122 3.79 19.20 5.77
CA THR A 122 5.25 19.23 5.93
C THR A 122 5.95 18.79 4.64
N ALA A 123 5.52 17.70 4.01
CA ALA A 123 6.11 17.25 2.74
C ALA A 123 6.03 18.33 1.64
N VAL A 124 4.90 19.04 1.54
CA VAL A 124 4.72 20.16 0.59
C VAL A 124 5.61 21.34 0.95
N LYS A 125 5.69 21.71 2.24
CA LYS A 125 6.54 22.81 2.72
C LYS A 125 8.01 22.60 2.36
N TYR A 126 8.50 21.37 2.49
CA TYR A 126 9.89 21.01 2.17
C TYR A 126 10.09 20.58 0.71
N ARG A 127 9.06 20.70 -0.16
CA ARG A 127 9.09 20.35 -1.59
C ARG A 127 9.65 18.93 -1.83
N LEU A 128 9.23 17.99 -0.99
CA LEU A 128 9.68 16.60 -1.08
C LEU A 128 8.91 15.89 -2.19
N PRO A 129 9.57 15.29 -3.20
CA PRO A 129 8.91 14.69 -4.38
C PRO A 129 8.28 13.31 -4.10
N ILE A 130 7.64 13.14 -2.94
CA ILE A 130 7.04 11.90 -2.47
C ILE A 130 5.75 11.62 -3.26
N LYS A 131 5.57 10.37 -3.69
CA LYS A 131 4.34 9.91 -4.35
C LYS A 131 3.45 9.22 -3.31
N VAL A 132 2.25 9.73 -3.10
CA VAL A 132 1.30 9.14 -2.15
C VAL A 132 0.19 8.44 -2.93
N ALA A 133 0.02 7.14 -2.72
CA ALA A 133 -1.05 6.33 -3.27
C ALA A 133 -2.07 6.02 -2.17
N ILE A 134 -3.23 6.68 -2.25
CA ILE A 134 -4.30 6.57 -1.26
C ILE A 134 -5.36 5.60 -1.76
N ILE A 135 -5.65 4.56 -0.98
CA ILE A 135 -6.81 3.70 -1.22
C ILE A 135 -8.00 4.24 -0.45
N ASN A 136 -8.95 4.82 -1.18
CA ASN A 136 -10.21 5.28 -0.62
C ASN A 136 -11.25 4.14 -0.64
N ASN A 137 -11.71 3.74 0.55
CA ASN A 137 -12.76 2.73 0.71
C ASN A 137 -13.97 3.29 1.47
N THR A 138 -14.04 4.61 1.69
CA THR A 138 -15.12 5.30 2.43
C THR A 138 -15.39 4.71 3.83
N GLY A 139 -14.44 3.97 4.41
CA GLY A 139 -14.60 3.24 5.67
C GLY A 139 -13.34 2.49 6.12
N LEU A 140 -13.16 2.35 7.44
CA LEU A 140 -12.02 1.68 8.06
C LEU A 140 -12.06 0.16 7.81
N CYS A 141 -11.22 -0.31 6.90
CA CYS A 141 -11.26 -1.69 6.41
C CYS A 141 -10.97 -2.76 7.49
N LEU A 142 -10.30 -2.44 8.61
CA LEU A 142 -10.13 -3.39 9.73
C LEU A 142 -11.43 -3.63 10.50
N GLN A 143 -12.19 -2.57 10.78
CA GLN A 143 -13.42 -2.66 11.58
C GLN A 143 -14.49 -3.48 10.87
N VAL A 144 -14.48 -3.51 9.54
CA VAL A 144 -15.43 -4.31 8.74
C VAL A 144 -15.14 -5.81 8.84
N PHE A 145 -13.89 -6.22 9.15
CA PHE A 145 -13.52 -7.63 9.24
C PHE A 145 -13.84 -8.28 10.60
N THR A 146 -14.11 -7.49 11.65
CA THR A 146 -14.33 -7.98 13.03
C THR A 146 -15.80 -8.14 13.44
N GLY A 147 -16.75 -8.34 12.53
CA GLY A 147 -18.06 -8.91 12.95
C GLY A 147 -19.35 -8.38 12.32
N ARG A 148 -19.33 -7.61 11.23
CA ARG A 148 -20.55 -7.42 10.42
C ARG A 148 -20.21 -7.58 8.94
N ARG A 149 -20.75 -8.64 8.32
CA ARG A 149 -21.03 -8.68 6.88
C ARG A 149 -22.10 -7.61 6.56
N SER A 150 -21.79 -6.34 6.76
CA SER A 150 -22.54 -5.27 6.12
C SER A 150 -22.06 -5.26 4.68
N SER A 151 -22.94 -5.70 3.79
CA SER A 151 -22.87 -5.44 2.36
C SER A 151 -22.30 -4.03 2.14
N CYS A 152 -21.11 -3.97 1.54
CA CYS A 152 -20.53 -2.73 1.04
C CYS A 152 -21.51 -2.15 0.02
N ARG A 153 -22.43 -1.32 0.49
CA ARG A 153 -23.26 -0.47 -0.37
C ARG A 153 -22.38 0.70 -0.75
N TYR A 154 -21.78 0.60 -1.93
CA TYR A 154 -21.23 1.74 -2.65
C TYR A 154 -22.39 2.71 -2.89
N HIS A 155 -22.57 3.70 -2.01
CA HIS A 155 -23.56 4.73 -2.23
C HIS A 155 -23.07 5.63 -3.35
N LEU A 156 -23.86 5.62 -4.42
CA LEU A 156 -23.69 6.37 -5.64
C LEU A 156 -23.83 7.87 -5.33
N TRP A 157 -22.72 8.60 -5.16
CA TRP A 157 -22.69 10.04 -5.36
C TRP A 157 -21.38 10.52 -5.99
N LYS A 158 -21.48 10.74 -7.31
CA LYS A 158 -20.68 11.60 -8.20
C LYS A 158 -19.25 11.18 -8.58
N PRO A 159 -18.82 11.55 -9.81
CA PRO A 159 -17.89 10.79 -10.62
C PRO A 159 -16.49 11.42 -10.56
N LEU A 160 -15.69 11.03 -9.58
CA LEU A 160 -14.26 11.37 -9.59
C LEU A 160 -13.48 10.15 -9.13
N VAL A 161 -12.94 9.44 -10.13
CA VAL A 161 -11.86 8.47 -9.95
C VAL A 161 -10.66 9.26 -9.43
N ASN A 162 -10.55 9.43 -8.12
CA ASN A 162 -9.44 10.16 -7.53
C ASN A 162 -8.37 9.18 -7.02
N LEU A 163 -7.75 8.49 -7.99
CA LEU A 163 -6.36 8.08 -7.87
C LEU A 163 -5.52 9.37 -7.91
N PHE A 164 -5.32 10.01 -6.76
CA PHE A 164 -4.39 11.14 -6.65
C PHE A 164 -2.96 10.61 -6.68
N ILE A 165 -2.45 10.26 -7.87
CA ILE A 165 -1.01 10.26 -8.11
C ILE A 165 -0.66 11.72 -8.36
N LEU A 166 -0.24 12.44 -7.31
CA LEU A 166 0.41 13.74 -7.47
C LEU A 166 1.76 13.51 -8.15
N LEU A 167 1.73 13.50 -9.49
CA LEU A 167 2.91 13.67 -10.33
C LEU A 167 3.48 15.05 -10.02
N GLY A 168 4.45 15.05 -9.11
CA GLY A 168 5.46 16.09 -8.83
C GLY A 168 5.42 17.36 -9.68
N TYR A 169 5.39 18.48 -8.96
CA TYR A 169 6.13 19.68 -9.36
C TYR A 169 7.60 19.49 -8.99
#